data_AF-A0A179BNT7-F1
#
_entry.id   AF-A0A179BNT7-F1
#
_cell.length_a   1.000
_cell.length_b   1.000
_cell.length_c   1.000
_cell.angle_alpha   90.00
_cell.angle_beta   90.00
_cell.angle_gamma   90.00
#
_symmetry.space_group_name_H-M   'P 1'
#
loop_
_entity.id
_entity.type
_entity.pdbx_description
1 polymer ?
#
loop_
_entity_poly.entity_id
_entity_poly.type
_entity_poly.pdbx_seq_one_letter_code
_entity_poly.pdbx_strand_id
1 'polypeptide(L)'
;MRSNEGEAGFSLIEILVAIAVIVIVTAAILPSIDEYISFAQGLETQAAISRVRKAMTQAYKDNAMLIDTYTGASIWLNANGSEQFTTNNAVPINDPSAMETGYLGLAKYAGQAANKIAIDGYGRPWMVYVSNLLYGQYQSWTIPYHIIAFVSVKDSGGPQSAEANGVSFNPNTGQLTLPPHAYAAVINGLPIEEKLYRQTLTSLQAVAQAYGTYFTTSYLANQQRSLGLDYFASSDSNDQLNAGDWNSASSIGNSGNGNGPGFPYPGVTGSPLTNNNVGACDVQPAENLAGFANALGLSTESLTSAWGYPIGIGNGPNANSAANTCYGNNRDPSSSNGGLQTPPFTAFIDAWAPGGVLMAVPVVGDY
;
A
#
# COMPACT_ATOMS: atom_id res chain seq x y z
N MET A 1 -27.44 21.68 77.63
CA MET A 1 -26.35 22.68 77.64
C MET A 1 -25.55 22.47 76.36
N ARG A 2 -25.73 23.36 75.36
CA ARG A 2 -24.86 23.43 74.17
C ARG A 2 -23.92 24.60 74.41
N SER A 3 -22.62 24.35 74.45
CA SER A 3 -21.62 25.42 74.46
C SER A 3 -21.64 26.08 73.08
N ASN A 4 -21.97 27.36 73.05
CA ASN A 4 -21.66 28.20 71.90
C ASN A 4 -20.14 28.38 71.89
N GLU A 5 -19.45 27.55 71.13
CA GLU A 5 -18.08 27.85 70.70
C GLU A 5 -18.17 29.07 69.79
N GLY A 6 -17.72 30.22 70.31
CA GLY A 6 -17.67 31.45 69.54
C GLY A 6 -16.70 31.25 68.37
N GLU A 7 -17.22 31.35 67.15
CA GLU A 7 -16.40 31.45 65.95
C GLU A 7 -15.52 32.70 66.07
N ALA A 8 -14.23 32.51 66.37
CA ALA A 8 -13.23 33.55 66.29
C ALA A 8 -13.02 33.89 64.82
N GLY A 9 -13.57 35.02 64.36
CA GLY A 9 -13.39 35.49 62.99
C GLY A 9 -11.91 35.68 62.66
N PHE A 10 -11.48 35.18 61.51
CA PHE A 10 -10.12 35.32 61.00
C PHE A 10 -9.72 36.80 60.91
N SER A 11 -8.55 37.15 61.45
CA SER A 11 -8.03 38.51 61.30
C SER A 11 -7.51 38.73 59.87
N LEU A 12 -7.63 39.96 59.37
CA LEU A 12 -7.11 40.36 58.05
C LEU A 12 -5.62 40.00 57.89
N ILE A 13 -4.85 40.07 58.99
CA ILE A 13 -3.41 39.79 58.97
C ILE A 13 -3.14 38.28 58.82
N GLU A 14 -3.95 37.41 59.42
CA GLU A 14 -3.83 35.95 59.24
C GLU A 14 -4.17 35.53 57.81
N ILE A 15 -5.17 36.18 57.20
CA ILE A 15 -5.49 35.94 55.78
C ILE A 15 -4.33 36.40 54.88
N LEU A 16 -3.74 37.58 55.14
CA LEU A 16 -2.59 38.07 54.37
C LEU A 16 -1.35 37.18 54.54
N VAL A 17 -1.07 36.69 55.76
CA VAL A 17 0.03 35.77 56.02
C VAL A 17 -0.22 34.41 55.35
N ALA A 18 -1.45 33.87 55.42
CA ALA A 18 -1.80 32.62 54.75
C ALA A 18 -1.63 32.74 53.22
N ILE A 19 -2.09 33.84 52.62
CA ILE A 19 -1.89 34.11 51.18
C ILE A 19 -0.40 34.20 50.86
N ALA A 20 0.39 34.94 51.65
CA ALA A 20 1.83 35.07 51.43
C ALA A 20 2.57 33.72 51.49
N VAL A 21 2.24 32.87 52.47
CA VAL A 21 2.81 31.52 52.58
C VAL A 21 2.40 30.65 51.39
N ILE A 22 1.12 30.68 50.98
CA ILE A 22 0.64 29.93 49.82
C ILE A 22 1.36 30.38 48.54
N VAL A 23 1.58 31.68 48.34
CA VAL A 23 2.30 32.21 47.18
C VAL A 23 3.76 31.74 47.17
N ILE A 24 4.44 31.79 48.32
CA ILE A 24 5.84 31.34 48.43
C ILE A 24 5.96 29.84 48.17
N VAL A 25 5.07 29.03 48.76
CA VAL A 25 5.06 27.57 48.57
C VAL A 25 4.71 27.21 47.12
N THR A 26 3.74 27.89 46.51
CA THR A 26 3.38 27.67 45.10
C THR A 26 4.54 28.02 44.18
N ALA A 27 5.19 29.17 44.38
CA ALA A 27 6.35 29.59 43.59
C ALA A 27 7.53 28.61 43.67
N ALA A 28 7.70 27.93 44.82
CA ALA A 28 8.74 26.92 44.99
C ALA A 28 8.41 25.57 44.31
N ILE A 29 7.13 25.20 44.21
CA ILE A 29 6.69 23.89 43.68
C ILE A 29 6.45 23.93 42.16
N LEU A 30 6.05 25.09 41.61
CA LEU A 30 5.70 25.24 40.19
C LEU A 30 6.76 24.70 39.20
N PRO A 31 8.07 24.99 39.36
CA PRO A 31 9.07 24.47 38.43
C PRO A 31 9.10 22.94 38.35
N SER A 32 8.90 22.25 39.48
CA SER A 32 8.85 20.78 39.53
C SER A 32 7.59 20.22 38.88
N ILE A 33 6.47 20.94 38.95
CA ILE A 33 5.23 20.56 38.25
C ILE A 33 5.42 20.69 36.73
N ASP A 34 6.06 21.78 36.27
CA ASP A 34 6.30 22.01 34.84
C ASP A 34 7.22 20.94 34.23
N GLU A 35 8.28 20.55 34.94
CA GLU A 35 9.16 19.44 34.54
C GLU A 35 8.40 18.11 34.47
N TYR A 36 7.55 17.83 35.46
CA TYR A 36 6.73 16.62 35.49
C TYR A 36 5.70 16.58 34.34
N ILE A 37 5.03 17.70 34.07
CA ILE A 37 4.09 17.83 32.95
C ILE A 37 4.83 17.62 31.63
N SER A 38 5.96 18.30 31.42
CA SER A 38 6.76 18.13 30.19
C SER A 38 7.25 16.71 30.00
N PHE A 39 7.59 16.00 31.09
CA PHE A 39 7.97 14.60 31.06
C PHE A 39 6.78 13.70 30.70
N ALA A 40 5.64 13.88 31.35
CA ALA A 40 4.41 13.13 31.09
C ALA A 40 3.93 13.30 29.64
N GLN A 41 3.93 14.53 29.13
CA GLN A 41 3.62 14.83 27.73
C GLN A 41 4.62 14.17 26.77
N GLY A 42 5.90 14.14 27.12
CA GLY A 42 6.92 13.43 26.35
C GLY A 42 6.66 11.92 26.27
N LEU A 43 6.26 11.28 27.38
CA LEU A 43 5.86 9.87 27.39
C LEU A 43 4.60 9.62 26.55
N GLU A 44 3.61 10.50 26.66
CA GLU A 44 2.39 10.41 25.87
C GLU A 44 2.67 10.57 24.37
N THR A 45 3.55 11.49 23.98
CA THR A 45 4.00 11.67 22.61
C THR A 45 4.70 10.42 22.08
N GLN A 46 5.56 9.76 22.87
CA GLN A 46 6.18 8.49 22.47
C GLN A 46 5.15 7.37 22.27
N ALA A 47 4.15 7.27 23.14
CA ALA A 47 3.06 6.32 22.98
C ALA A 47 2.23 6.63 21.71
N ALA A 48 1.95 7.90 21.44
CA ALA A 48 1.23 8.34 20.26
C ALA A 48 2.02 8.03 18.96
N ILE A 49 3.35 8.20 18.96
CA ILE A 49 4.24 7.82 17.84
C ILE A 49 4.11 6.34 17.52
N SER A 50 4.13 5.48 18.54
CA SER A 50 3.99 4.04 18.33
C SER A 50 2.65 3.69 17.69
N ARG A 51 1.56 4.33 18.15
CA ARG A 51 0.23 4.16 17.58
C ARG A 51 0.16 4.65 16.14
N VAL A 52 0.59 5.87 15.85
CA VAL A 52 0.59 6.46 14.50
C VAL A 52 1.46 5.62 13.56
N ARG A 53 2.66 5.22 13.98
CA ARG A 53 3.54 4.35 13.18
C ARG A 53 2.86 3.03 12.84
N LYS A 54 2.28 2.33 13.82
CA LYS A 54 1.60 1.05 13.59
C LYS A 54 0.40 1.21 12.66
N ALA A 55 -0.45 2.21 12.93
CA ALA A 55 -1.63 2.50 12.12
C ALA A 55 -1.25 2.85 10.68
N MET A 56 -0.26 3.72 10.49
CA MET A 56 0.18 4.16 9.17
C MET A 56 0.90 3.05 8.42
N THR A 57 1.72 2.22 9.08
CA THR A 57 2.32 1.04 8.44
C THR A 57 1.26 0.06 7.96
N GLN A 58 0.17 -0.14 8.71
CA GLN A 58 -0.93 -0.99 8.26
C GLN A 58 -1.71 -0.32 7.12
N ALA A 59 -2.03 0.97 7.26
CA ALA A 59 -2.68 1.76 6.22
C ALA A 59 -1.90 1.74 4.91
N TYR A 60 -0.57 1.79 4.99
CA TYR A 60 0.32 1.71 3.84
C TYR A 60 0.16 0.35 3.17
N LYS A 61 0.30 -0.76 3.91
CA LYS A 61 0.18 -2.11 3.34
C LYS A 61 -1.13 -2.32 2.58
N ASP A 62 -2.23 -1.88 3.19
CA ASP A 62 -3.57 -2.11 2.63
C ASP A 62 -3.87 -1.19 1.43
N ASN A 63 -3.10 -0.11 1.26
CA ASN A 63 -3.26 0.86 0.18
C ASN A 63 -1.98 1.02 -0.66
N ALA A 64 -1.06 0.07 -0.61
CA ALA A 64 0.27 0.15 -1.22
C ALA A 64 0.21 0.51 -2.71
N MET A 65 -0.69 -0.18 -3.45
CA MET A 65 -0.95 0.10 -4.86
C MET A 65 -1.37 1.55 -5.13
N LEU A 66 -2.22 2.11 -4.25
CA LEU A 66 -2.71 3.47 -4.37
C LEU A 66 -1.63 4.49 -4.06
N ILE A 67 -0.92 4.27 -2.95
CA ILE A 67 0.11 5.16 -2.44
C ILE A 67 1.25 5.29 -3.45
N ASP A 68 1.79 4.16 -3.91
CA ASP A 68 3.03 4.13 -4.72
C ASP A 68 2.78 4.29 -6.22
N THR A 69 1.56 4.65 -6.60
CA THR A 69 1.25 5.12 -7.95
C THR A 69 1.30 6.65 -8.05
N TYR A 70 1.21 7.37 -6.94
CA TYR A 70 1.25 8.83 -6.94
C TYR A 70 2.69 9.34 -7.01
N THR A 71 2.98 10.31 -7.89
CA THR A 71 4.37 10.74 -8.13
C THR A 71 4.83 11.89 -7.21
N GLY A 72 3.90 12.68 -6.69
CA GLY A 72 4.18 13.87 -5.89
C GLY A 72 4.28 13.61 -4.39
N ALA A 73 4.52 14.67 -3.61
CA ALA A 73 4.57 14.65 -2.14
C ALA A 73 3.18 14.53 -1.48
N SER A 74 2.37 13.57 -1.96
CA SER A 74 1.04 13.27 -1.43
C SER A 74 0.75 11.77 -1.42
N ILE A 75 0.09 11.39 -0.34
CA ILE A 75 -0.53 10.16 0.11
C ILE A 75 -2.02 9.91 -0.12
N TRP A 76 -2.48 8.84 -0.78
CA TRP A 76 -3.91 8.47 -0.75
C TRP A 76 -4.17 7.18 0.05
N LEU A 77 -5.09 7.23 1.02
CA LEU A 77 -5.50 6.10 1.86
C LEU A 77 -6.83 5.48 1.46
N ASN A 78 -7.40 5.98 0.37
CA ASN A 78 -8.58 5.43 -0.27
C ASN A 78 -8.56 5.68 -1.78
N ALA A 79 -9.37 4.91 -2.47
CA ALA A 79 -9.40 4.88 -3.92
C ALA A 79 -9.78 6.24 -4.52
N ASN A 80 -10.79 6.93 -3.97
CA ASN A 80 -11.27 8.21 -4.53
C ASN A 80 -10.36 9.42 -4.24
N GLY A 81 -9.21 9.23 -3.56
CA GLY A 81 -8.28 10.29 -3.19
C GLY A 81 -8.81 11.29 -2.15
N SER A 82 -9.95 11.01 -1.51
CA SER A 82 -10.55 11.92 -0.52
C SER A 82 -9.87 11.85 0.84
N GLU A 83 -9.21 10.73 1.17
CA GLU A 83 -8.43 10.54 2.42
C GLU A 83 -6.94 10.69 2.11
N GLN A 84 -6.40 11.91 2.23
CA GLN A 84 -5.04 12.20 1.79
C GLN A 84 -4.14 12.84 2.86
N PHE A 85 -2.86 12.51 2.79
CA PHE A 85 -1.78 13.19 3.51
C PHE A 85 -0.88 13.93 2.53
N THR A 86 -0.50 15.15 2.86
CA THR A 86 0.31 16.05 2.06
C THR A 86 1.41 16.66 2.91
N THR A 87 2.49 17.12 2.28
CA THR A 87 3.53 17.81 3.05
C THR A 87 3.02 19.15 3.58
N ASN A 88 3.31 19.41 4.87
CA ASN A 88 3.22 20.72 5.53
C ASN A 88 1.81 21.21 5.92
N ASN A 89 0.87 20.30 6.20
CA ASN A 89 -0.44 20.66 6.75
C ASN A 89 -0.59 20.13 8.19
N ALA A 90 -0.42 21.03 9.17
CA ALA A 90 -0.74 20.74 10.57
C ALA A 90 -2.22 21.09 10.85
N VAL A 91 -2.92 20.23 11.58
CA VAL A 91 -4.34 20.42 11.94
C VAL A 91 -4.46 21.52 12.98
N PRO A 92 -5.19 22.64 12.81
CA PRO A 92 -5.35 23.59 13.90
C PRO A 92 -6.03 22.94 15.13
N ILE A 93 -5.47 23.13 16.34
CA ILE A 93 -5.96 22.50 17.59
C ILE A 93 -7.46 22.74 17.83
N ASN A 94 -7.97 23.90 17.40
CA ASN A 94 -9.35 24.34 17.62
C ASN A 94 -10.27 24.19 16.41
N ASP A 95 -9.77 23.65 15.29
CA ASP A 95 -10.57 23.49 14.07
C ASP A 95 -10.41 22.07 13.48
N PRO A 96 -11.25 21.12 13.95
CA PRO A 96 -11.27 19.76 13.39
C PRO A 96 -11.59 19.71 11.90
N SER A 97 -12.19 20.76 11.31
CA SER A 97 -12.52 20.82 9.89
C SER A 97 -11.32 21.14 9.00
N ALA A 98 -10.24 21.69 9.57
CA ALA A 98 -8.96 21.95 8.92
C ALA A 98 -7.96 20.79 9.09
N MET A 99 -8.44 19.63 9.55
CA MET A 99 -7.65 18.39 9.65
C MET A 99 -7.39 17.81 8.26
N GLU A 100 -6.17 17.32 8.01
CA GLU A 100 -5.89 16.52 6.81
C GLU A 100 -6.83 15.32 6.77
N THR A 101 -7.50 15.12 5.64
CA THR A 101 -8.48 14.05 5.48
C THR A 101 -7.85 12.66 5.58
N GLY A 102 -6.53 12.54 5.43
CA GLY A 102 -5.77 11.34 5.72
C GLY A 102 -5.96 10.81 7.14
N TYR A 103 -6.23 11.67 8.13
CA TYR A 103 -6.56 11.20 9.49
C TYR A 103 -7.91 10.48 9.57
N LEU A 104 -8.87 10.79 8.70
CA LEU A 104 -10.12 10.03 8.58
C LEU A 104 -9.81 8.61 8.08
N GLY A 105 -8.92 8.49 7.10
CA GLY A 105 -8.45 7.19 6.62
C GLY A 105 -7.59 6.45 7.63
N LEU A 106 -6.78 7.15 8.43
CA LEU A 106 -5.93 6.54 9.44
C LEU A 106 -6.72 6.03 10.67
N ALA A 107 -7.86 6.66 10.97
CA ALA A 107 -8.72 6.31 12.10
C ALA A 107 -9.15 4.82 12.10
N LYS A 108 -9.43 4.26 10.92
CA LYS A 108 -9.83 2.84 10.77
C LYS A 108 -8.73 1.87 11.22
N TYR A 109 -7.46 2.26 11.10
CA TYR A 109 -6.32 1.42 11.47
C TYR A 109 -5.84 1.64 12.91
N ALA A 110 -6.03 2.85 13.44
CA ALA A 110 -5.64 3.20 14.80
C ALA A 110 -6.68 2.77 15.86
N GLY A 111 -7.93 2.53 15.45
CA GLY A 111 -9.02 2.22 16.38
C GLY A 111 -9.42 3.41 17.28
N GLN A 112 -9.18 4.63 16.80
CA GLN A 112 -9.45 5.88 17.50
C GLN A 112 -10.11 6.89 16.55
N ALA A 113 -10.79 7.88 17.11
CA ALA A 113 -11.34 8.98 16.32
C ALA A 113 -10.20 9.78 15.67
N ALA A 114 -10.41 10.26 14.43
CA ALA A 114 -9.40 10.97 13.64
C ALA A 114 -8.79 12.18 14.38
N ASN A 115 -9.62 12.97 15.06
CA ASN A 115 -9.17 14.12 15.86
C ASN A 115 -8.29 13.74 17.06
N LYS A 116 -8.37 12.51 17.57
CA LYS A 116 -7.50 12.00 18.65
C LYS A 116 -6.15 11.51 18.13
N ILE A 117 -6.08 11.08 16.87
CA ILE A 117 -4.85 10.62 16.22
C ILE A 117 -4.07 11.81 15.65
N ALA A 118 -4.78 12.85 15.24
CA ALA A 118 -4.22 14.08 14.69
C ALA A 118 -3.39 14.90 15.69
N ILE A 119 -3.48 14.60 16.99
CA ILE A 119 -2.75 15.29 18.06
C ILE A 119 -1.70 14.38 18.71
N ASP A 120 -0.61 15.00 19.17
CA ASP A 120 0.46 14.40 19.94
C ASP A 120 0.21 14.50 21.46
N GLY A 121 1.17 14.05 22.27
CA GLY A 121 1.07 14.12 23.74
C GLY A 121 1.26 15.51 24.33
N TYR A 122 1.68 16.50 23.53
CA TYR A 122 1.66 17.91 23.91
C TYR A 122 0.29 18.57 23.65
N GLY A 123 -0.69 17.81 23.18
CA GLY A 123 -1.99 18.34 22.76
C GLY A 123 -1.91 19.14 21.47
N ARG A 124 -0.85 18.93 20.69
CA ARG A 124 -0.53 19.68 19.48
C ARG A 124 -0.66 18.81 18.24
N PRO A 125 -0.87 19.40 17.07
CA PRO A 125 -1.06 18.65 15.84
C PRO A 125 0.25 18.05 15.35
N TRP A 126 0.24 16.88 14.71
CA TRP A 126 1.44 16.41 14.02
C TRP A 126 1.73 17.26 12.78
N MET A 127 3.02 17.53 12.54
CA MET A 127 3.49 18.00 11.23
C MET A 127 3.72 16.78 10.34
N VAL A 128 3.01 16.72 9.21
CA VAL A 128 3.11 15.60 8.28
C VAL A 128 4.03 15.98 7.11
N TYR A 129 4.95 15.08 6.80
CA TYR A 129 5.84 15.16 5.65
C TYR A 129 5.72 13.91 4.82
N VAL A 130 5.69 14.08 3.50
CA VAL A 130 5.56 12.99 2.53
C VAL A 130 6.60 13.23 1.45
N SER A 131 7.43 12.23 1.15
CA SER A 131 8.38 12.33 0.04
C SER A 131 7.65 12.39 -1.30
N ASN A 132 8.30 12.90 -2.34
CA ASN A 132 7.94 12.50 -3.71
C ASN A 132 8.11 10.98 -3.86
N LEU A 133 7.63 10.43 -4.98
CA LEU A 133 7.84 9.01 -5.27
C LEU A 133 9.34 8.73 -5.38
N LEU A 134 9.82 7.88 -4.47
CA LEU A 134 11.21 7.41 -4.44
C LEU A 134 11.29 6.06 -5.12
N TYR A 135 12.51 5.66 -5.48
CA TYR A 135 12.75 4.41 -6.18
C TYR A 135 13.84 3.59 -5.48
N GLY A 136 13.49 2.36 -5.13
CA GLY A 136 14.38 1.33 -4.63
C GLY A 136 14.63 0.26 -5.68
N GLN A 137 15.30 -0.81 -5.29
CA GLN A 137 15.60 -1.94 -6.16
C GLN A 137 15.34 -3.24 -5.41
N TYR A 138 14.60 -4.17 -6.03
CA TYR A 138 14.49 -5.56 -5.59
C TYR A 138 14.70 -6.47 -6.78
N GLN A 139 15.81 -7.23 -6.73
CA GLN A 139 16.30 -7.98 -7.88
C GLN A 139 16.51 -7.05 -9.08
N SER A 140 15.80 -7.30 -10.19
CA SER A 140 15.83 -6.46 -11.41
C SER A 140 14.69 -5.46 -11.50
N TRP A 141 13.80 -5.39 -10.50
CA TRP A 141 12.67 -4.48 -10.51
C TRP A 141 12.97 -3.20 -9.72
N THR A 142 12.64 -2.08 -10.35
CA THR A 142 12.56 -0.78 -9.68
C THR A 142 11.30 -0.75 -8.84
N ILE A 143 11.45 -0.51 -7.53
CA ILE A 143 10.32 -0.42 -6.59
C ILE A 143 9.99 1.05 -6.32
N PRO A 144 8.80 1.54 -6.71
CA PRO A 144 8.31 2.83 -6.24
C PRO A 144 7.94 2.77 -4.75
N TYR A 145 8.28 3.79 -3.97
CA TYR A 145 7.87 3.89 -2.56
C TYR A 145 7.82 5.35 -2.06
N HIS A 146 7.08 5.59 -0.99
CA HIS A 146 7.12 6.85 -0.23
C HIS A 146 7.75 6.70 1.17
N ILE A 147 8.31 7.81 1.67
CA ILE A 147 8.65 8.00 3.08
C ILE A 147 7.69 9.03 3.67
N ILE A 148 7.08 8.68 4.79
CA ILE A 148 6.12 9.52 5.51
C ILE A 148 6.67 9.78 6.91
N ALA A 149 6.62 11.02 7.36
CA ALA A 149 7.00 11.38 8.72
C ALA A 149 5.90 12.19 9.41
N PHE A 150 5.52 11.76 10.61
CA PHE A 150 4.71 12.53 11.56
C PHE A 150 5.65 13.08 12.61
N VAL A 151 5.78 14.40 12.69
CA VAL A 151 6.74 15.08 13.56
C VAL A 151 6.00 15.85 14.65
N SER A 152 6.44 15.66 15.88
CA SER A 152 6.03 16.42 17.06
C SER A 152 7.24 17.20 17.57
N VAL A 153 7.03 18.48 17.84
CA VAL A 153 8.02 19.38 18.44
C VAL A 153 7.50 19.82 19.80
N LYS A 154 8.40 19.90 20.79
CA LYS A 154 8.05 20.31 22.14
C LYS A 154 7.48 21.74 22.14
N ASP A 155 6.41 21.93 22.91
CA ASP A 155 5.84 23.25 23.19
C ASP A 155 6.86 24.17 23.91
N SER A 156 7.13 25.34 23.32
CA SER A 156 7.94 26.40 23.91
C SER A 156 7.15 27.71 24.13
N GLY A 157 5.81 27.65 24.04
CA GLY A 157 4.91 28.79 24.15
C GLY A 157 4.80 29.64 22.88
N GLY A 158 5.38 29.18 21.76
CA GLY A 158 5.34 29.84 20.45
C GLY A 158 4.38 29.17 19.46
N PRO A 159 4.12 29.80 18.30
CA PRO A 159 3.41 29.14 17.22
C PRO A 159 4.23 27.93 16.71
N GLN A 160 3.55 26.84 16.38
CA GLN A 160 4.18 25.59 15.93
C GLN A 160 5.17 25.79 14.77
N SER A 161 4.90 26.74 13.87
CA SER A 161 5.78 27.11 12.76
C SER A 161 7.12 27.71 13.20
N ALA A 162 7.17 28.40 14.34
CA ALA A 162 8.42 28.91 14.93
C ALA A 162 9.21 27.81 15.66
N GLU A 163 8.52 26.79 16.15
CA GLU A 163 9.11 25.66 16.89
C GLU A 163 9.55 24.51 15.98
N ALA A 164 9.04 24.49 14.75
CA ALA A 164 9.58 23.70 13.65
C ALA A 164 10.97 24.19 13.17
N ASN A 165 11.54 25.24 13.79
CA ASN A 165 12.87 25.72 13.47
C ASN A 165 13.91 24.61 13.74
N GLY A 166 14.56 24.15 12.67
CA GLY A 166 15.48 23.01 12.69
C GLY A 166 14.87 21.68 12.26
N VAL A 167 13.54 21.60 12.06
CA VAL A 167 12.92 20.49 11.33
C VAL A 167 13.11 20.75 9.83
N SER A 168 13.72 19.80 9.14
CA SER A 168 13.81 19.84 7.68
C SER A 168 13.51 18.47 7.09
N PHE A 169 12.77 18.45 5.99
CA PHE A 169 12.46 17.23 5.27
C PHE A 169 12.78 17.44 3.80
N ASN A 170 13.63 16.58 3.23
CA ASN A 170 13.93 16.61 1.81
C ASN A 170 12.97 15.64 1.08
N PRO A 171 11.99 16.14 0.32
CA PRO A 171 11.01 15.28 -0.33
C PRO A 171 11.61 14.40 -1.44
N ASN A 172 12.81 14.72 -1.95
CA ASN A 172 13.47 13.93 -3.00
C ASN A 172 14.31 12.77 -2.45
N THR A 173 14.59 12.75 -1.15
CA THR A 173 15.34 11.67 -0.50
C THR A 173 14.61 11.04 0.68
N GLY A 174 13.53 11.67 1.16
CA GLY A 174 12.84 11.34 2.39
C GLY A 174 13.68 11.57 3.66
N GLN A 175 14.80 12.28 3.55
CA GLN A 175 15.67 12.57 4.69
C GLN A 175 14.99 13.58 5.62
N LEU A 176 14.78 13.18 6.87
CA LEU A 176 14.26 14.01 7.96
C LEU A 176 15.40 14.42 8.90
N THR A 177 15.51 15.72 9.15
CA THR A 177 16.34 16.29 10.22
C THR A 177 15.44 16.83 11.30
N LEU A 178 15.76 16.53 12.56
CA LEU A 178 15.00 16.94 13.73
C LEU A 178 15.88 17.78 14.67
N PRO A 179 15.34 18.84 15.29
CA PRO A 179 16.03 19.51 16.37
C PRO A 179 16.05 18.63 17.64
N PRO A 180 16.90 18.95 18.63
CA PRO A 180 16.86 18.28 19.93
C PRO A 180 15.45 18.29 20.53
N HIS A 181 15.07 17.18 21.18
CA HIS A 181 13.76 17.00 21.85
C HIS A 181 12.53 16.98 20.93
N ALA A 182 12.70 16.97 19.61
CA ALA A 182 11.63 16.61 18.68
C ALA A 182 11.52 15.09 18.54
N TYR A 183 10.32 14.63 18.23
CA TYR A 183 10.04 13.22 18.03
C TYR A 183 9.37 12.98 16.68
N ALA A 184 9.61 11.82 16.08
CA ALA A 184 8.96 11.46 14.82
C ALA A 184 8.54 10.00 14.70
N ALA A 185 7.38 9.77 14.09
CA ALA A 185 7.02 8.51 13.49
C ALA A 185 7.40 8.54 12.01
N VAL A 186 8.50 7.87 11.63
CA VAL A 186 8.88 7.70 10.22
C VAL A 186 8.40 6.33 9.74
N ILE A 187 7.73 6.32 8.60
CA ILE A 187 7.27 5.13 7.88
C ILE A 187 8.03 5.12 6.56
N ASN A 188 8.86 4.09 6.36
CA ASN A 188 9.54 3.85 5.10
C ASN A 188 8.78 2.77 4.33
N GLY A 189 8.28 3.11 3.14
CA GLY A 189 7.56 2.21 2.25
C GLY A 189 8.42 1.10 1.65
N LEU A 190 9.73 1.32 1.46
CA LEU A 190 10.58 0.39 0.73
C LEU A 190 10.55 -1.05 1.29
N PRO A 191 10.73 -1.30 2.61
CA PRO A 191 10.65 -2.66 3.16
C PRO A 191 9.24 -3.27 3.08
N ILE A 192 8.19 -2.43 3.01
CA ILE A 192 6.81 -2.88 2.83
C ILE A 192 6.65 -3.40 1.41
N GLU A 193 7.02 -2.60 0.41
CA GLU A 193 6.96 -2.98 -0.99
C GLU A 193 7.84 -4.19 -1.30
N GLU A 194 9.10 -4.24 -0.83
CA GLU A 194 9.97 -5.40 -1.01
C GLU A 194 9.33 -6.71 -0.51
N LYS A 195 8.55 -6.64 0.58
CA LYS A 195 7.81 -7.79 1.08
C LYS A 195 6.65 -8.15 0.15
N LEU A 196 5.89 -7.18 -0.35
CA LEU A 196 4.78 -7.40 -1.27
C LEU A 196 5.27 -7.98 -2.61
N TYR A 197 6.34 -7.44 -3.19
CA TYR A 197 7.01 -7.99 -4.38
C TYR A 197 7.43 -9.45 -4.18
N ARG A 198 8.09 -9.76 -3.06
CA ARG A 198 8.50 -11.14 -2.76
C ARG A 198 7.31 -12.09 -2.64
N GLN A 199 6.25 -11.67 -1.95
CA GLN A 199 5.04 -12.48 -1.78
C GLN A 199 4.36 -12.71 -3.13
N THR A 200 4.17 -11.67 -3.94
CA THR A 200 3.59 -11.78 -5.28
C THR A 200 4.44 -12.69 -6.16
N LEU A 201 5.76 -12.52 -6.20
CA LEU A 201 6.62 -13.40 -7.00
C LEU A 201 6.51 -14.87 -6.60
N THR A 202 6.43 -15.15 -5.30
CA THR A 202 6.24 -16.51 -4.78
C THR A 202 4.91 -17.09 -5.27
N SER A 203 3.83 -16.31 -5.24
CA SER A 203 2.53 -16.72 -5.78
C SER A 203 2.59 -16.96 -7.30
N LEU A 204 3.19 -16.04 -8.06
CA LEU A 204 3.35 -16.18 -9.51
C LEU A 204 4.11 -17.46 -9.88
N GLN A 205 5.20 -17.76 -9.17
CA GLN A 205 5.99 -18.98 -9.38
C GLN A 205 5.20 -20.24 -9.04
N ALA A 206 4.42 -20.23 -7.95
CA ALA A 206 3.58 -21.36 -7.58
C ALA A 206 2.48 -21.63 -8.63
N VAL A 207 1.82 -20.59 -9.11
CA VAL A 207 0.81 -20.69 -10.19
C VAL A 207 1.45 -21.17 -11.49
N ALA A 208 2.61 -20.62 -11.86
CA ALA A 208 3.36 -21.03 -13.05
C ALA A 208 3.73 -22.52 -12.98
N GLN A 209 4.21 -23.00 -11.84
CA GLN A 209 4.54 -24.41 -11.65
C GLN A 209 3.31 -25.33 -11.76
N ALA A 210 2.18 -24.95 -11.14
CA ALA A 210 0.94 -25.69 -11.25
C ALA A 210 0.45 -25.74 -12.71
N TYR A 211 0.56 -24.63 -13.43
CA TYR A 211 0.13 -24.55 -14.82
C TYR A 211 1.04 -25.34 -15.77
N GLY A 212 2.36 -25.32 -15.55
CA GLY A 212 3.30 -26.18 -16.27
C GLY A 212 3.01 -27.67 -16.02
N THR A 213 2.65 -28.04 -14.79
CA THR A 213 2.23 -29.42 -14.47
C THR A 213 0.95 -29.81 -15.19
N TYR A 214 -0.02 -28.89 -15.29
CA TYR A 214 -1.25 -29.08 -16.06
C TYR A 214 -0.93 -29.33 -17.54
N PHE A 215 -0.05 -28.52 -18.14
CA PHE A 215 0.41 -28.72 -19.51
C PHE A 215 1.00 -30.11 -19.71
N THR A 216 1.99 -30.49 -18.89
CA THR A 216 2.68 -31.79 -19.03
C THR A 216 1.73 -32.96 -18.84
N THR A 217 0.82 -32.87 -17.88
CA THR A 217 -0.19 -33.92 -17.66
C THR A 217 -1.12 -34.04 -18.87
N SER A 218 -1.56 -32.92 -19.43
CA SER A 218 -2.41 -32.89 -20.63
C SER A 218 -1.70 -33.46 -21.86
N TYR A 219 -0.42 -33.16 -22.03
CA TYR A 219 0.41 -33.75 -23.07
C TYR A 219 0.56 -35.28 -22.90
N LEU A 220 0.88 -35.75 -21.69
CA LEU A 220 1.03 -37.18 -21.42
C LEU A 220 -0.27 -37.97 -21.57
N ALA A 221 -1.41 -37.33 -21.31
CA ALA A 221 -2.75 -37.89 -21.48
C ALA A 221 -3.19 -37.94 -22.96
N ASN A 222 -2.60 -37.12 -23.83
CA ASN A 222 -2.87 -37.15 -25.25
C ASN A 222 -2.23 -38.41 -25.88
N GLN A 223 -3.03 -39.28 -26.49
CA GLN A 223 -2.55 -40.55 -27.05
C GLN A 223 -1.54 -40.36 -28.19
N GLN A 224 -1.65 -39.26 -28.94
CA GLN A 224 -0.75 -38.95 -30.05
C GLN A 224 0.52 -38.24 -29.58
N ARG A 225 0.52 -37.65 -28.38
CA ARG A 225 1.63 -36.87 -27.81
C ARG A 225 2.20 -35.87 -28.84
N SER A 226 1.29 -35.14 -29.49
CA SER A 226 1.69 -34.19 -30.53
C SER A 226 2.45 -33.02 -29.91
N LEU A 227 3.65 -32.75 -30.42
CA LEU A 227 4.45 -31.56 -30.10
C LEU A 227 3.89 -30.29 -30.74
N GLY A 228 2.99 -30.43 -31.72
CA GLY A 228 2.35 -29.33 -32.43
C GLY A 228 1.08 -28.81 -31.77
N LEU A 229 0.68 -29.37 -30.63
CA LEU A 229 -0.49 -28.91 -29.89
C LEU A 229 -0.09 -28.01 -28.72
N ASP A 230 -0.82 -26.92 -28.53
CA ASP A 230 -0.79 -26.11 -27.33
C ASP A 230 -1.69 -26.73 -26.26
N TYR A 231 -1.07 -27.24 -25.19
CA TYR A 231 -1.77 -27.86 -24.06
C TYR A 231 -2.12 -26.86 -22.94
N PHE A 232 -1.75 -25.58 -23.06
CA PHE A 232 -2.11 -24.56 -22.08
C PHE A 232 -3.60 -24.22 -22.15
N ALA A 233 -4.17 -24.13 -23.35
CA ALA A 233 -5.55 -23.67 -23.51
C ALA A 233 -6.30 -24.37 -24.66
N SER A 234 -7.59 -24.09 -24.75
CA SER A 234 -8.42 -24.38 -25.92
C SER A 234 -8.69 -23.11 -26.75
N SER A 235 -8.87 -23.26 -28.06
CA SER A 235 -9.36 -22.17 -28.91
C SER A 235 -10.79 -21.74 -28.56
N ASP A 236 -11.15 -20.53 -28.95
CA ASP A 236 -12.52 -20.00 -28.88
C ASP A 236 -12.98 -19.46 -30.24
N SER A 237 -14.19 -18.91 -30.31
CA SER A 237 -14.79 -18.42 -31.56
C SER A 237 -14.04 -17.27 -32.22
N ASN A 238 -13.22 -16.53 -31.49
CA ASN A 238 -12.46 -15.37 -31.98
C ASN A 238 -11.04 -15.77 -32.40
N ASP A 239 -10.52 -16.87 -31.87
CA ASP A 239 -9.16 -17.36 -32.11
C ASP A 239 -9.15 -18.63 -32.97
N GLN A 240 -9.57 -18.47 -34.23
CA GLN A 240 -9.70 -19.57 -35.21
C GLN A 240 -8.45 -19.78 -36.07
N LEU A 241 -7.47 -18.89 -36.00
CA LEU A 241 -6.19 -19.04 -36.72
C LEU A 241 -5.45 -20.25 -36.14
N ASN A 242 -5.14 -21.24 -36.97
CA ASN A 242 -4.55 -22.52 -36.56
C ASN A 242 -5.32 -23.21 -35.43
N ALA A 243 -6.66 -23.16 -35.44
CA ALA A 243 -7.51 -23.76 -34.42
C ALA A 243 -7.20 -25.26 -34.12
N GLY A 244 -6.69 -25.99 -35.10
CA GLY A 244 -6.30 -27.40 -34.96
C GLY A 244 -5.03 -27.65 -34.14
N ASP A 245 -4.23 -26.60 -33.91
CA ASP A 245 -3.00 -26.65 -33.10
C ASP A 245 -3.28 -26.32 -31.62
N TRP A 246 -4.54 -26.05 -31.25
CA TRP A 246 -4.97 -25.95 -29.84
C TRP A 246 -5.44 -27.31 -29.31
N ASN A 247 -5.14 -27.61 -28.05
CA ASN A 247 -5.70 -28.79 -27.41
C ASN A 247 -7.19 -28.59 -27.07
N SER A 248 -8.07 -29.09 -27.95
CA SER A 248 -9.53 -29.09 -27.73
C SER A 248 -10.00 -29.82 -26.47
N ALA A 249 -9.17 -30.66 -25.85
CA ALA A 249 -9.46 -31.31 -24.58
C ALA A 249 -9.06 -30.47 -23.35
N SER A 250 -8.39 -29.31 -23.54
CA SER A 250 -8.07 -28.41 -22.44
C SER A 250 -9.36 -27.85 -21.84
N SER A 251 -9.45 -27.91 -20.52
CA SER A 251 -10.55 -27.29 -19.76
C SER A 251 -10.35 -25.79 -19.54
N ILE A 252 -9.17 -25.26 -19.90
CA ILE A 252 -8.78 -23.87 -19.71
C ILE A 252 -8.98 -23.12 -21.02
N GLY A 253 -9.78 -22.07 -20.99
CA GLY A 253 -9.94 -21.16 -22.12
C GLY A 253 -8.65 -20.35 -22.38
N ASN A 254 -8.45 -19.90 -23.61
CA ASN A 254 -7.35 -18.99 -23.92
C ASN A 254 -7.70 -17.53 -23.49
N SER A 255 -6.68 -16.70 -23.28
CA SER A 255 -6.84 -15.32 -22.80
C SER A 255 -7.16 -14.28 -23.90
N GLY A 256 -7.32 -14.74 -25.16
CA GLY A 256 -7.48 -13.95 -26.37
C GLY A 256 -8.81 -13.22 -26.52
N ASN A 257 -8.98 -12.62 -27.70
CA ASN A 257 -10.00 -11.59 -27.95
C ASN A 257 -11.42 -12.12 -27.74
N GLY A 258 -12.29 -11.32 -27.11
CA GLY A 258 -13.73 -11.60 -27.01
C GLY A 258 -14.19 -12.53 -25.89
N ASN A 259 -13.29 -13.02 -25.02
CA ASN A 259 -13.64 -13.77 -23.80
C ASN A 259 -14.01 -12.90 -22.58
N GLY A 260 -14.21 -11.60 -22.79
CA GLY A 260 -14.56 -10.63 -21.76
C GLY A 260 -13.73 -9.36 -21.87
N PRO A 261 -14.02 -8.32 -21.06
CA PRO A 261 -13.21 -7.12 -21.05
C PRO A 261 -11.85 -7.52 -20.47
N GLY A 262 -10.86 -7.74 -21.35
CA GLY A 262 -9.53 -8.23 -20.99
C GLY A 262 -8.78 -7.24 -20.12
N PHE A 263 -9.07 -7.19 -18.82
CA PHE A 263 -8.48 -6.20 -17.93
C PHE A 263 -8.35 -6.73 -16.50
N PRO A 264 -7.31 -7.54 -16.18
CA PRO A 264 -6.90 -7.80 -14.79
C PRO A 264 -6.37 -6.55 -14.05
N TYR A 265 -6.48 -5.37 -14.65
CA TYR A 265 -5.67 -4.23 -14.29
C TYR A 265 -6.33 -3.32 -13.24
N PRO A 266 -5.52 -2.55 -12.50
CA PRO A 266 -5.89 -1.18 -12.18
C PRO A 266 -6.06 -0.42 -13.52
N GLY A 267 -7.28 -0.44 -14.06
CA GLY A 267 -7.51 -0.15 -15.47
C GLY A 267 -8.94 -0.36 -15.95
N VAL A 268 -9.81 -0.98 -15.15
CA VAL A 268 -11.26 -0.91 -15.41
C VAL A 268 -11.67 0.56 -15.40
N THR A 269 -12.40 1.00 -16.41
CA THR A 269 -12.95 2.36 -16.46
C THR A 269 -13.70 2.65 -15.16
N GLY A 270 -13.26 3.63 -14.38
CA GLY A 270 -13.81 3.94 -13.05
C GLY A 270 -13.02 3.39 -11.86
N SER A 271 -11.89 2.71 -12.07
CA SER A 271 -10.89 2.47 -11.04
C SER A 271 -9.94 3.68 -10.94
N PRO A 272 -9.65 4.19 -9.73
CA PRO A 272 -8.81 5.37 -9.57
C PRO A 272 -7.33 5.15 -9.92
N LEU A 273 -6.95 3.90 -10.20
CA LEU A 273 -5.60 3.51 -10.61
C LEU A 273 -5.49 3.23 -12.11
N THR A 274 -6.39 3.76 -12.93
CA THR A 274 -6.37 3.50 -14.38
C THR A 274 -5.04 3.95 -14.98
N ASN A 275 -4.11 3.01 -15.22
CA ASN A 275 -2.87 3.31 -15.92
C ASN A 275 -3.17 3.33 -17.43
N ASN A 276 -3.65 4.48 -17.90
CA ASN A 276 -3.96 4.73 -19.32
C ASN A 276 -2.74 4.64 -20.26
N ASN A 277 -1.53 4.45 -19.72
CA ASN A 277 -0.28 4.44 -20.48
C ASN A 277 0.27 3.04 -20.74
N VAL A 278 -0.42 1.97 -20.34
CA VAL A 278 -0.05 0.59 -20.68
C VAL A 278 -0.97 0.11 -21.81
N GLY A 279 -0.37 -0.38 -22.90
CA GLY A 279 -1.13 -1.03 -23.96
C GLY A 279 -1.97 -2.18 -23.39
N ALA A 280 -3.22 -2.28 -23.80
CA ALA A 280 -4.08 -3.40 -23.44
C ALA A 280 -3.56 -4.67 -24.12
N CYS A 281 -3.08 -5.63 -23.34
CA CYS A 281 -2.63 -6.92 -23.85
C CYS A 281 -3.64 -7.99 -23.43
N ASP A 282 -3.77 -9.02 -24.27
CA ASP A 282 -4.78 -10.08 -24.17
C ASP A 282 -4.45 -11.05 -23.01
N VAL A 283 -4.56 -10.54 -21.78
CA VAL A 283 -4.38 -11.24 -20.51
C VAL A 283 -5.70 -11.16 -19.77
N GLN A 284 -6.14 -12.28 -19.20
CA GLN A 284 -7.38 -12.34 -18.43
C GLN A 284 -7.08 -12.54 -16.94
N PRO A 285 -7.89 -11.98 -16.02
CA PRO A 285 -7.82 -12.36 -14.62
C PRO A 285 -8.00 -13.87 -14.47
N ALA A 286 -7.13 -14.53 -13.71
CA ALA A 286 -7.17 -15.97 -13.51
C ALA A 286 -8.51 -16.47 -12.96
N GLU A 287 -9.21 -15.64 -12.18
CA GLU A 287 -10.55 -15.92 -11.65
C GLU A 287 -11.66 -15.86 -12.71
N ASN A 288 -11.46 -15.13 -13.80
CA ASN A 288 -12.43 -14.97 -14.88
C ASN A 288 -12.10 -15.85 -16.09
N LEU A 289 -10.86 -16.35 -16.20
CA LEU A 289 -10.46 -17.26 -17.26
C LEU A 289 -11.14 -18.62 -17.07
N ALA A 290 -11.96 -18.99 -18.07
CA ALA A 290 -12.79 -20.18 -18.01
C ALA A 290 -11.98 -21.42 -17.63
N GLY A 291 -12.40 -22.09 -16.56
CA GLY A 291 -11.83 -23.35 -16.08
C GLY A 291 -10.47 -23.26 -15.38
N PHE A 292 -9.79 -22.12 -15.39
CA PHE A 292 -8.40 -22.00 -14.91
C PHE A 292 -8.23 -22.43 -13.44
N ALA A 293 -8.91 -21.74 -12.51
CA ALA A 293 -8.77 -22.04 -11.08
C ALA A 293 -9.14 -23.51 -10.74
N ASN A 294 -10.20 -24.03 -11.36
CA ASN A 294 -10.70 -25.38 -11.13
C ASN A 294 -9.73 -26.45 -11.68
N ALA A 295 -9.19 -26.22 -12.88
CA ALA A 295 -8.26 -27.15 -13.53
C ALA A 295 -6.96 -27.31 -12.75
N LEU A 296 -6.50 -26.24 -12.11
CA LEU A 296 -5.26 -26.23 -11.33
C LEU A 296 -5.49 -26.53 -9.84
N GLY A 297 -6.75 -26.62 -9.38
CA GLY A 297 -7.09 -26.81 -7.96
C GLY A 297 -6.67 -25.63 -7.08
N LEU A 298 -6.67 -24.41 -7.62
CA LEU A 298 -6.22 -23.20 -6.94
C LEU A 298 -7.39 -22.44 -6.30
N SER A 299 -7.13 -21.85 -5.14
CA SER A 299 -8.08 -20.94 -4.48
C SER A 299 -7.97 -19.52 -5.06
N THR A 300 -9.01 -18.70 -4.88
CA THR A 300 -8.98 -17.27 -5.24
C THR A 300 -7.85 -16.53 -4.53
N GLU A 301 -7.53 -16.87 -3.28
CA GLU A 301 -6.42 -16.27 -2.53
C GLU A 301 -5.07 -16.56 -3.19
N SER A 302 -4.87 -17.77 -3.72
CA SER A 302 -3.67 -18.15 -4.48
C SER A 302 -3.55 -17.42 -5.82
N LEU A 303 -4.66 -16.89 -6.33
CA LEU A 303 -4.76 -16.14 -7.59
C LEU A 303 -4.81 -14.63 -7.37
N THR A 304 -4.46 -14.16 -6.17
CA THR A 304 -4.41 -12.75 -5.81
C THR A 304 -2.97 -12.35 -5.46
N SER A 305 -2.50 -11.24 -6.01
CA SER A 305 -1.21 -10.64 -5.67
C SER A 305 -1.19 -10.12 -4.23
N ALA A 306 -0.01 -9.83 -3.69
CA ALA A 306 0.11 -9.29 -2.34
C ALA A 306 -0.53 -7.90 -2.17
N TRP A 307 -0.78 -7.18 -3.27
CA TRP A 307 -1.51 -5.92 -3.28
C TRP A 307 -3.04 -6.09 -3.34
N GLY A 308 -3.56 -7.32 -3.33
CA GLY A 308 -4.99 -7.59 -3.35
C GLY A 308 -5.63 -7.58 -4.74
N TYR A 309 -4.82 -7.57 -5.82
CA TYR A 309 -5.30 -7.59 -7.21
C TYR A 309 -5.18 -8.98 -7.82
N PRO A 310 -6.11 -9.40 -8.70
CA PRO A 310 -6.04 -10.67 -9.40
C PRO A 310 -4.75 -10.83 -10.20
N ILE A 311 -4.23 -12.06 -10.21
CA ILE A 311 -3.16 -12.49 -11.11
C ILE A 311 -3.74 -12.64 -12.52
N GLY A 312 -2.99 -12.16 -13.52
CA GLY A 312 -3.32 -12.29 -14.93
C GLY A 312 -2.73 -13.54 -15.56
N ILE A 313 -3.45 -14.12 -16.52
CA ILE A 313 -3.02 -15.28 -17.31
C ILE A 313 -2.93 -14.88 -18.78
N GLY A 314 -1.73 -15.01 -19.33
CA GLY A 314 -1.43 -14.81 -20.74
C GLY A 314 -1.16 -16.15 -21.42
N ASN A 315 -2.22 -16.80 -21.92
CA ASN A 315 -2.15 -18.10 -22.61
C ASN A 315 -2.86 -18.08 -23.97
N GLY A 316 -3.25 -16.89 -24.44
CA GLY A 316 -3.91 -16.65 -25.71
C GLY A 316 -3.08 -15.77 -26.65
N PRO A 317 -3.61 -15.51 -27.86
CA PRO A 317 -2.98 -14.63 -28.83
C PRO A 317 -2.77 -13.24 -28.25
N ASN A 318 -1.63 -12.63 -28.59
CA ASN A 318 -1.26 -11.26 -28.20
C ASN A 318 -1.15 -11.00 -26.68
N ALA A 319 -1.05 -12.06 -25.88
CA ALA A 319 -0.74 -11.95 -24.46
C ALA A 319 0.54 -11.14 -24.22
N ASN A 320 0.64 -10.58 -23.01
CA ASN A 320 1.83 -9.86 -22.57
C ASN A 320 3.07 -10.77 -22.56
N SER A 321 4.23 -10.13 -22.50
CA SER A 321 5.46 -10.82 -22.13
C SER A 321 6.21 -10.04 -21.07
N ALA A 322 7.26 -10.67 -20.55
CA ALA A 322 8.28 -10.04 -19.71
C ALA A 322 8.94 -8.77 -20.32
N ALA A 323 8.66 -8.43 -21.59
CA ALA A 323 9.15 -7.22 -22.24
C ALA A 323 8.22 -5.99 -22.10
N ASN A 324 7.14 -6.07 -21.31
CA ASN A 324 6.16 -4.97 -21.12
C ASN A 324 5.51 -4.47 -22.43
N THR A 325 5.46 -5.32 -23.46
CA THR A 325 4.78 -5.03 -24.73
C THR A 325 3.66 -6.05 -24.96
N CYS A 326 2.49 -5.57 -25.38
CA CYS A 326 1.51 -6.42 -26.04
C CYS A 326 2.12 -7.01 -27.30
N TYR A 327 1.69 -8.21 -27.71
CA TYR A 327 2.39 -9.01 -28.73
C TYR A 327 3.76 -9.47 -28.26
N GLY A 328 3.80 -9.91 -26.99
CA GLY A 328 5.01 -10.39 -26.38
C GLY A 328 5.54 -11.68 -27.00
N ASN A 329 6.59 -12.24 -26.40
CA ASN A 329 7.17 -13.53 -26.78
C ASN A 329 6.29 -14.76 -26.44
N ASN A 330 4.98 -14.57 -26.21
CA ASN A 330 4.07 -15.69 -26.02
C ASN A 330 3.94 -16.47 -27.31
N ARG A 331 4.28 -17.76 -27.25
CA ARG A 331 4.09 -18.70 -28.35
C ARG A 331 2.75 -19.38 -28.17
N ASP A 332 1.82 -19.04 -29.05
CA ASP A 332 0.47 -19.60 -29.10
C ASP A 332 0.07 -19.80 -30.57
N PRO A 333 -0.80 -20.79 -30.89
CA PRO A 333 -1.16 -21.10 -32.27
C PRO A 333 -1.79 -19.95 -33.05
N SER A 334 -2.47 -19.03 -32.38
CA SER A 334 -3.21 -17.93 -32.99
C SER A 334 -2.47 -16.59 -32.93
N SER A 335 -1.19 -16.59 -32.53
CA SER A 335 -0.39 -15.38 -32.36
C SER A 335 -0.41 -14.52 -33.63
N SER A 336 -0.61 -13.21 -33.50
CA SER A 336 -0.49 -12.30 -34.67
C SER A 336 0.92 -12.23 -35.24
N ASN A 337 1.94 -12.63 -34.46
CA ASN A 337 3.30 -12.82 -34.93
C ASN A 337 3.49 -14.26 -35.41
N GLY A 338 3.54 -14.46 -36.74
CA GLY A 338 3.72 -15.78 -37.33
C GLY A 338 4.96 -16.56 -36.84
N GLY A 339 6.00 -15.88 -36.36
CA GLY A 339 7.19 -16.53 -35.77
C GLY A 339 6.95 -17.15 -34.38
N LEU A 340 5.81 -16.86 -33.76
CA LEU A 340 5.39 -17.36 -32.45
C LEU A 340 4.27 -18.41 -32.55
N GLN A 341 3.75 -18.70 -33.74
CA GLN A 341 2.72 -19.71 -33.98
C GLN A 341 3.23 -21.16 -33.94
N THR A 342 4.54 -21.35 -33.72
CA THR A 342 5.17 -22.68 -33.72
C THR A 342 5.67 -23.07 -32.34
N PRO A 343 5.63 -24.38 -32.00
CA PRO A 343 6.08 -24.89 -30.73
C PRO A 343 7.60 -24.64 -30.52
N PRO A 344 8.08 -24.65 -29.26
CA PRO A 344 7.31 -24.94 -28.06
C PRO A 344 6.38 -23.79 -27.66
N PHE A 345 5.11 -24.09 -27.43
CA PHE A 345 4.15 -23.10 -26.92
C PHE A 345 4.46 -22.72 -25.47
N THR A 346 4.07 -21.51 -25.08
CA THR A 346 4.34 -20.94 -23.77
C THR A 346 3.09 -20.31 -23.20
N ALA A 347 3.11 -19.99 -21.90
CA ALA A 347 2.17 -19.07 -21.30
C ALA A 347 2.89 -18.15 -20.30
N PHE A 348 2.21 -17.13 -19.80
CA PHE A 348 2.72 -16.22 -18.78
C PHE A 348 1.73 -16.06 -17.63
N ILE A 349 2.27 -15.96 -16.41
CA ILE A 349 1.54 -15.56 -15.21
C ILE A 349 2.02 -14.17 -14.81
N ASP A 350 1.08 -13.24 -14.69
CA ASP A 350 1.37 -11.82 -14.58
C ASP A 350 0.75 -11.22 -13.30
N ALA A 351 1.42 -10.23 -12.70
CA ALA A 351 0.85 -9.37 -11.68
C ALA A 351 1.35 -7.93 -11.84
N TRP A 352 0.47 -6.99 -11.53
CA TRP A 352 0.83 -5.57 -11.49
C TRP A 352 1.30 -5.20 -10.10
N ALA A 353 2.39 -4.46 -10.08
CA ALA A 353 2.90 -3.77 -8.92
C ALA A 353 2.72 -2.25 -9.10
N PRO A 354 2.87 -1.46 -8.02
CA PRO A 354 2.66 -0.01 -8.10
C PRO A 354 3.58 0.65 -9.13
N GLY A 355 3.21 1.84 -9.59
CA GLY A 355 3.95 2.57 -10.63
C GLY A 355 3.87 1.94 -12.03
N GLY A 356 2.97 0.98 -12.25
CA GLY A 356 2.81 0.32 -13.55
C GLY A 356 3.90 -0.69 -13.86
N VAL A 357 4.49 -1.32 -12.84
CA VAL A 357 5.48 -2.37 -13.04
C VAL A 357 4.76 -3.70 -13.25
N LEU A 358 4.98 -4.33 -14.41
CA LEU A 358 4.50 -5.68 -14.71
C LEU A 358 5.51 -6.71 -14.23
N MET A 359 5.08 -7.60 -13.34
CA MET A 359 5.80 -8.80 -12.93
C MET A 359 5.27 -9.98 -13.75
N ALA A 360 6.09 -10.56 -14.62
CA ALA A 360 5.70 -11.68 -15.47
C ALA A 360 6.61 -12.90 -15.21
N VAL A 361 6.01 -14.08 -15.05
CA VAL A 361 6.70 -15.35 -14.91
C VAL A 361 6.32 -16.25 -16.10
N PRO A 362 7.29 -16.69 -16.93
CA PRO A 362 7.00 -17.60 -18.01
C PRO A 362 6.62 -18.98 -17.47
N VAL A 363 5.71 -19.63 -18.17
CA VAL A 363 5.29 -21.00 -17.94
C VAL A 363 5.78 -21.85 -19.09
N VAL A 364 6.48 -22.93 -18.73
CA VAL A 364 6.96 -23.94 -19.66
C VAL A 364 6.49 -25.28 -19.14
N GLY A 365 5.86 -26.06 -20.02
CA GLY A 365 5.56 -27.45 -19.75
C GLY A 365 6.55 -28.38 -20.45
N ASP A 366 6.69 -29.57 -19.91
CA ASP A 366 7.50 -30.64 -20.48
C ASP A 366 6.68 -31.47 -21.48
N TYR A 367 7.30 -31.76 -22.63
CA TYR A 367 6.86 -32.72 -23.65
C TYR A 367 7.56 -34.09 -23.47
#